data_AF-A0A8S9E003-F1
#
_entry.id   AF-A0A8S9E003-F1
#
_cell.length_a   1.000
_cell.length_b   1.000
_cell.length_c   1.000
_cell.angle_alpha   90.00
_cell.angle_beta   90.00
_cell.angle_gamma   90.00
#
_symmetry.space_group_name_H-M   'P 1'
#
loop_
_entity.id
_entity.type
_entity.pdbx_description
1 polymer ?
#
loop_
_entity_poly.entity_id
_entity_poly.type
_entity_poly.pdbx_seq_one_letter_code
_entity_poly.pdbx_strand_id
1 'polypeptide(L)'
;MGILRRRKVQFVVPVIIISAIAAALAFGLPAVYRSAATILVEAQEIPHELVQSTVTSYAAERIQVISQRIMTRTNLSEIVERFDLFPQERAEGKNDDIIQKMRENINVRMVSADVVDPRSGRSGQATIAFELSFDSVKPESARDVASELASLYLSENQKLRTEKAETTSVFLAEEADRLRKQIADYEEKLASFKEKNVGRLPELMQMNLDLMNRTDREREDTERQVAMLQERKAYLESQLAQIEPNTGTSPAAKLRDLRTEYLTAAAQYSKDHPRIGRLRREIEALEKQTGFVDESRLIADQVLAVRAELSSAREKYSADHPTVARLEKQLASLESSLKASASANGVLTAIPPDNPAYISIQTQLEAANLSIRSEIEKRARVKEKLAEYESRLVQIPRVEQEYLLLKRDYESAVGKFSDIKQKLLQAEIAEQLEKESKGERFSLIDPPQLPDKPIKPNRLGIFLLGMLLSLGGGLGMATFAEYTDKTIHGVRSIVSVLTSPPLAIIPRFISPSSVGGSRRIPWVIVGLSVLTVLLIAALLYSMMVTPGDTLVGPE
;
A
#
# COMPACT_ATOMS: atom_id res chain seq x y z
N MET A 1 -78.84 -14.69 36.67
CA MET A 1 -80.05 -14.56 35.80
C MET A 1 -81.05 -13.48 36.22
N GLY A 2 -81.15 -13.09 37.51
CA GLY A 2 -82.08 -12.04 37.94
C GLY A 2 -81.80 -10.64 37.36
N ILE A 3 -80.51 -10.29 37.22
CA ILE A 3 -80.02 -8.99 36.73
C ILE A 3 -80.50 -8.71 35.29
N LEU A 4 -80.33 -9.68 34.37
CA LEU A 4 -80.76 -9.53 32.97
C LEU A 4 -82.28 -9.33 32.83
N ARG A 5 -83.11 -9.92 33.70
CA ARG A 5 -84.57 -9.73 33.62
C ARG A 5 -85.02 -8.34 34.09
N ARG A 6 -84.28 -7.71 35.00
CA ARG A 6 -84.63 -6.42 35.63
C ARG A 6 -84.08 -5.23 34.85
N ARG A 7 -82.89 -5.36 34.29
CA ARG A 7 -82.17 -4.29 33.56
C ARG A 7 -82.10 -4.55 32.05
N LYS A 8 -83.12 -5.20 31.47
CA LYS A 8 -83.19 -5.51 30.02
C LYS A 8 -82.90 -4.29 29.14
N VAL A 9 -83.38 -3.12 29.53
CA VAL A 9 -83.17 -1.86 28.79
C VAL A 9 -81.69 -1.47 28.77
N GLN A 10 -81.04 -1.49 29.94
CA GLN A 10 -79.64 -1.10 30.11
C GLN A 10 -78.66 -2.13 29.55
N PHE A 11 -79.11 -3.36 29.28
CA PHE A 11 -78.36 -4.36 28.54
C PHE A 11 -78.56 -4.20 27.01
N VAL A 12 -79.82 -4.13 26.55
CA VAL A 12 -80.16 -4.18 25.13
C VAL A 12 -79.75 -2.90 24.37
N VAL A 13 -79.95 -1.73 24.96
CA VAL A 13 -79.61 -0.44 24.31
C VAL A 13 -78.12 -0.34 23.94
N PRO A 14 -77.16 -0.54 24.87
CA PRO A 14 -75.74 -0.49 24.51
C PRO A 14 -75.31 -1.61 23.55
N VAL A 15 -75.88 -2.82 23.64
CA VAL A 15 -75.62 -3.90 22.67
C VAL A 15 -75.98 -3.44 21.26
N ILE A 16 -77.17 -2.83 21.10
CA ILE A 16 -77.63 -2.34 19.81
C ILE A 16 -76.73 -1.23 19.29
N ILE A 17 -76.39 -0.24 20.13
CA ILE A 17 -75.57 0.90 19.72
C ILE A 17 -74.17 0.45 19.31
N ILE A 18 -73.50 -0.38 20.14
CA ILE A 18 -72.15 -0.87 19.85
C ILE A 18 -72.17 -1.76 18.60
N SER A 19 -73.17 -2.62 18.43
CA SER A 19 -73.31 -3.46 17.24
C SER A 19 -73.57 -2.64 15.97
N ALA A 20 -74.35 -1.56 16.05
CA ALA A 20 -74.61 -0.67 14.93
C ALA A 20 -73.36 0.11 14.53
N ILE A 21 -72.59 0.61 15.52
CA ILE A 21 -71.29 1.26 15.29
C ILE A 21 -70.30 0.29 14.66
N ALA A 22 -70.22 -0.95 15.18
CA ALA A 22 -69.36 -1.98 14.62
C ALA A 22 -69.70 -2.32 13.17
N ALA A 23 -70.99 -2.44 12.84
CA ALA A 23 -71.42 -2.62 11.46
C ALA A 23 -71.05 -1.41 10.60
N ALA A 24 -71.34 -0.19 11.07
CA ALA A 24 -70.97 1.03 10.35
C ALA A 24 -69.45 1.12 10.08
N LEU A 25 -68.60 0.75 11.03
CA LEU A 25 -67.15 0.70 10.86
C LEU A 25 -66.71 -0.44 9.92
N ALA A 26 -67.32 -1.62 10.02
CA ALA A 26 -66.98 -2.77 9.19
C ALA A 26 -67.27 -2.52 7.69
N PHE A 27 -68.30 -1.73 7.39
CA PHE A 27 -68.74 -1.47 6.01
C PHE A 27 -68.39 -0.07 5.49
N GLY A 28 -68.16 0.91 6.37
CA GLY A 28 -67.86 2.30 5.99
C GLY A 28 -66.37 2.56 5.70
N LEU A 29 -65.46 1.67 6.12
CA LEU A 29 -64.04 1.81 5.81
C LEU A 29 -63.73 1.42 4.35
N PRO A 30 -62.87 2.17 3.64
CA PRO A 30 -62.54 1.91 2.25
C PRO A 30 -61.88 0.55 2.09
N ALA A 31 -62.22 -0.14 1.00
CA ALA A 31 -61.61 -1.42 0.66
C ALA A 31 -60.21 -1.17 0.08
N VAL A 32 -59.23 -1.94 0.54
CA VAL A 32 -57.85 -1.92 0.03
C VAL A 32 -57.57 -3.26 -0.63
N TYR A 33 -57.11 -3.21 -1.86
CA TYR A 33 -56.72 -4.33 -2.68
C TYR A 33 -55.21 -4.43 -2.74
N ARG A 34 -54.68 -5.66 -2.78
CA ARG A 34 -53.25 -5.94 -2.88
C ARG A 34 -53.00 -6.77 -4.12
N SER A 35 -52.06 -6.33 -4.95
CA SER A 35 -51.48 -7.17 -6.01
C SER A 35 -50.02 -7.42 -5.68
N ALA A 36 -49.53 -8.63 -6.00
CA ALA A 36 -48.20 -9.08 -5.63
C ALA A 36 -47.51 -9.78 -6.80
N ALA A 37 -46.23 -9.48 -6.98
CA ALA A 37 -45.34 -10.14 -7.93
C ALA A 37 -44.33 -11.00 -7.17
N THR A 38 -44.12 -12.24 -7.61
CA THR A 38 -43.09 -13.13 -7.03
C THR A 38 -41.89 -13.21 -7.96
N ILE A 39 -40.72 -12.84 -7.42
CA ILE A 39 -39.46 -12.79 -8.15
C ILE A 39 -38.52 -13.85 -7.56
N LEU A 40 -38.02 -14.75 -8.41
CA LEU A 40 -37.01 -15.76 -8.06
C LEU A 40 -35.61 -15.16 -8.11
N VAL A 41 -34.76 -15.64 -7.22
CA VAL A 41 -33.31 -15.45 -7.31
C VAL A 41 -32.72 -16.68 -8.00
N GLU A 42 -32.44 -16.60 -9.30
CA GLU A 42 -31.86 -17.69 -10.08
C GLU A 42 -30.33 -17.69 -9.93
N ALA A 43 -29.77 -18.82 -9.49
CA ALA A 43 -28.32 -19.03 -9.48
C ALA A 43 -27.75 -19.06 -10.91
N GLN A 44 -26.45 -18.74 -11.03
CA GLN A 44 -25.72 -18.75 -12.30
C GLN A 44 -25.72 -20.15 -12.95
N GLU A 45 -26.00 -20.25 -14.26
CA GLU A 45 -25.99 -21.51 -15.02
C GLU A 45 -24.56 -22.06 -15.26
N ILE A 46 -23.56 -21.18 -15.27
CA ILE A 46 -22.15 -21.54 -15.50
C ILE A 46 -21.51 -21.98 -14.16
N PRO A 47 -20.83 -23.14 -14.11
CA PRO A 47 -20.14 -23.61 -12.90
C PRO A 47 -19.15 -22.57 -12.34
N HIS A 48 -19.24 -22.31 -11.03
CA HIS A 48 -18.37 -21.35 -10.32
C HIS A 48 -16.87 -21.67 -10.38
N GLU A 49 -16.50 -22.88 -10.77
CA GLU A 49 -15.11 -23.33 -10.99
C GLU A 49 -14.51 -22.70 -12.24
N LEU A 50 -15.33 -22.31 -13.23
CA LEU A 50 -14.87 -21.73 -14.49
C LEU A 50 -14.77 -20.20 -14.42
N VAL A 51 -15.64 -19.54 -13.64
CA VAL A 51 -15.60 -18.08 -13.40
C VAL A 51 -16.07 -17.80 -11.98
N GLN A 52 -15.23 -17.17 -11.17
CA GLN A 52 -15.64 -16.71 -9.84
C GLN A 52 -16.35 -15.36 -9.96
N SER A 53 -17.58 -15.28 -9.44
CA SER A 53 -18.28 -14.00 -9.29
C SER A 53 -17.53 -13.11 -8.29
N THR A 54 -17.20 -11.89 -8.71
CA THR A 54 -16.68 -10.82 -7.84
C THR A 54 -17.78 -10.17 -6.99
N VAL A 55 -19.06 -10.47 -7.28
CA VAL A 55 -20.22 -10.04 -6.49
C VAL A 55 -20.58 -11.17 -5.53
N THR A 56 -20.25 -11.00 -4.25
CA THR A 56 -20.42 -12.01 -3.19
C THR A 56 -21.54 -11.68 -2.19
N SER A 57 -22.30 -10.60 -2.40
CA SER A 57 -23.37 -10.21 -1.47
C SER A 57 -24.55 -11.19 -1.54
N TYR A 58 -25.09 -11.52 -0.36
CA TYR A 58 -26.30 -12.34 -0.25
C TYR A 58 -27.46 -11.62 -0.92
N ALA A 59 -28.36 -12.37 -1.56
CA ALA A 59 -29.51 -11.80 -2.27
C ALA A 59 -30.33 -10.82 -1.41
N ALA A 60 -30.52 -11.12 -0.13
CA ALA A 60 -31.19 -10.23 0.82
C ALA A 60 -30.57 -8.83 0.93
N GLU A 61 -29.24 -8.72 0.99
CA GLU A 61 -28.55 -7.43 1.09
C GLU A 61 -28.74 -6.61 -0.19
N ARG A 62 -28.64 -7.26 -1.36
CA ARG A 62 -28.88 -6.61 -2.66
C ARG A 62 -30.32 -6.14 -2.78
N ILE A 63 -31.29 -6.98 -2.41
CA ILE A 63 -32.71 -6.62 -2.42
C ILE A 63 -32.95 -5.39 -1.54
N GLN A 64 -32.30 -5.31 -0.38
CA GLN A 64 -32.40 -4.15 0.50
C GLN A 64 -31.82 -2.87 -0.13
N VAL A 65 -30.65 -2.96 -0.76
CA VAL A 65 -30.02 -1.81 -1.47
C VAL A 65 -30.88 -1.35 -2.65
N ILE A 66 -31.39 -2.29 -3.44
CA ILE A 66 -32.31 -2.03 -4.54
C ILE A 66 -33.58 -1.37 -4.02
N SER A 67 -34.15 -1.89 -2.92
CA SER A 67 -35.32 -1.30 -2.28
C SER A 67 -35.04 0.14 -1.87
N GLN A 68 -33.89 0.45 -1.29
CA GLN A 68 -33.54 1.82 -0.91
C GLN A 68 -33.42 2.75 -2.14
N ARG A 69 -32.87 2.26 -3.27
CA ARG A 69 -32.77 3.03 -4.51
C ARG A 69 -34.14 3.28 -5.16
N ILE A 70 -35.01 2.28 -5.18
CA ILE A 70 -36.36 2.38 -5.76
C ILE A 70 -37.28 3.25 -4.88
N MET A 71 -37.13 3.22 -3.55
CA MET A 71 -37.95 3.99 -2.59
C MET A 71 -37.54 5.46 -2.45
N THR A 72 -36.66 5.95 -3.33
CA THR A 72 -36.26 7.36 -3.37
C THR A 72 -37.43 8.25 -3.80
N ARG A 73 -37.42 9.52 -3.36
CA ARG A 73 -38.49 10.47 -3.68
C ARG A 73 -38.70 10.59 -5.19
N THR A 74 -37.61 10.72 -5.96
CA THR A 74 -37.66 10.87 -7.42
C THR A 74 -38.37 9.70 -8.09
N ASN A 75 -37.96 8.46 -7.80
CA ASN A 75 -38.57 7.28 -8.39
C ASN A 75 -40.04 7.11 -7.98
N LEU A 76 -40.37 7.33 -6.70
CA LEU A 76 -41.75 7.24 -6.23
C LEU A 76 -42.65 8.34 -6.82
N SER A 77 -42.14 9.56 -6.99
CA SER A 77 -42.85 10.65 -7.66
C SER A 77 -43.18 10.30 -9.11
N GLU A 78 -42.23 9.74 -9.87
CA GLU A 78 -42.46 9.31 -11.26
C GLU A 78 -43.54 8.23 -11.36
N ILE A 79 -43.57 7.26 -10.45
CA ILE A 79 -44.61 6.23 -10.41
C ILE A 79 -45.98 6.85 -10.08
N VAL A 80 -46.03 7.76 -9.09
CA VAL A 80 -47.26 8.45 -8.70
C VAL A 80 -47.85 9.25 -9.86
N GLU A 81 -47.01 9.96 -10.61
CA GLU A 81 -47.44 10.74 -11.76
C GLU A 81 -47.90 9.84 -12.92
N ARG A 82 -47.14 8.78 -13.23
CA ARG A 82 -47.45 7.86 -14.34
C ARG A 82 -48.78 7.13 -14.17
N PHE A 83 -49.10 6.70 -12.94
CA PHE A 83 -50.31 5.92 -12.65
C PHE A 83 -51.43 6.74 -12.00
N ASP A 84 -51.33 8.07 -12.01
CA ASP A 84 -52.33 9.00 -11.47
C ASP A 84 -52.75 8.67 -10.02
N LEU A 85 -51.77 8.32 -9.17
CA LEU A 85 -52.04 7.89 -7.80
C LEU A 85 -52.39 9.08 -6.89
N PHE A 86 -53.17 8.83 -5.84
CA PHE A 86 -53.50 9.82 -4.79
C PHE A 86 -54.03 11.18 -5.33
N PRO A 87 -55.09 11.19 -6.18
CA PRO A 87 -55.55 12.42 -6.83
C PRO A 87 -56.06 13.48 -5.85
N GLN A 88 -56.63 13.07 -4.71
CA GLN A 88 -57.13 14.01 -3.69
C GLN A 88 -55.98 14.73 -2.99
N GLU A 89 -54.96 13.98 -2.56
CA GLU A 89 -53.79 14.52 -1.87
C GLU A 89 -52.93 15.39 -2.78
N ARG A 90 -52.89 15.06 -4.09
CA ARG A 90 -52.23 15.90 -5.10
C ARG A 90 -52.95 17.24 -5.26
N ALA A 91 -54.29 17.25 -5.27
CA ALA A 91 -55.07 18.47 -5.30
C ALA A 91 -54.88 19.33 -4.03
N GLU A 92 -54.58 18.70 -2.89
CA GLU A 92 -54.27 19.38 -1.63
C GLU A 92 -52.81 19.87 -1.52
N GLY A 93 -51.95 19.60 -2.51
CA GLY A 93 -50.54 20.01 -2.52
C GLY A 93 -49.64 19.25 -1.52
N LYS A 94 -50.08 18.10 -1.03
CA LYS A 94 -49.39 17.33 0.03
C LYS A 94 -48.37 16.33 -0.53
N ASN A 95 -47.38 16.85 -1.26
CA ASN A 95 -46.41 16.03 -1.98
C ASN A 95 -45.59 15.09 -1.07
N ASP A 96 -45.23 15.52 0.13
CA ASP A 96 -44.44 14.67 1.05
C ASP A 96 -45.29 13.56 1.69
N ASP A 97 -46.56 13.84 2.00
CA ASP A 97 -47.51 12.84 2.49
C ASP A 97 -47.77 11.75 1.45
N ILE A 98 -47.83 12.13 0.16
CA ILE A 98 -48.00 11.19 -0.95
C ILE A 98 -46.85 10.18 -1.00
N ILE A 99 -45.61 10.66 -0.87
CA ILE A 99 -44.42 9.80 -0.92
C ILE A 99 -44.37 8.87 0.30
N GLN A 100 -44.76 9.38 1.48
CA GLN A 100 -44.85 8.55 2.67
C GLN A 100 -45.94 7.47 2.52
N LYS A 101 -47.13 7.82 2.03
CA LYS A 101 -48.20 6.86 1.71
C LYS A 101 -47.75 5.82 0.68
N MET A 102 -47.01 6.26 -0.33
CA MET A 102 -46.46 5.34 -1.34
C MET A 102 -45.56 4.29 -0.70
N ARG A 103 -44.64 4.70 0.19
CA ARG A 103 -43.76 3.76 0.92
C ARG A 103 -44.53 2.79 1.81
N GLU A 104 -45.57 3.27 2.51
CA GLU A 104 -46.40 2.45 3.38
C GLU A 104 -47.22 1.41 2.62
N ASN A 105 -47.59 1.72 1.38
CA ASN A 105 -48.36 0.83 0.52
C ASN A 105 -47.51 -0.19 -0.23
N ILE A 106 -46.18 0.00 -0.31
CA ILE A 106 -45.27 -0.98 -0.91
C ILE A 106 -44.78 -1.95 0.16
N ASN A 107 -44.90 -3.24 -0.09
CA ASN A 107 -44.49 -4.28 0.83
C ASN A 107 -43.54 -5.26 0.13
N VAL A 108 -42.38 -5.52 0.74
CA VAL A 108 -41.38 -6.49 0.27
C VAL A 108 -41.29 -7.62 1.28
N ARG A 109 -41.58 -8.86 0.86
CA ARG A 109 -41.51 -10.06 1.70
C ARG A 109 -40.48 -11.03 1.15
N MET A 110 -39.40 -11.27 1.90
CA MET A 110 -38.40 -12.27 1.53
C MET A 110 -38.92 -13.69 1.80
N VAL A 111 -38.61 -14.61 0.89
CA VAL A 111 -38.85 -16.05 1.00
C VAL A 111 -37.49 -16.73 1.10
N SER A 112 -37.19 -17.30 2.26
CA SER A 112 -35.91 -17.95 2.54
C SER A 112 -36.07 -19.46 2.70
N ALA A 113 -35.06 -20.21 2.29
CA ALA A 113 -34.93 -21.66 2.51
C ALA A 113 -33.59 -21.99 3.16
N ASP A 114 -33.52 -23.08 3.92
CA ASP A 114 -32.26 -23.59 4.45
C ASP A 114 -31.48 -24.25 3.31
N VAL A 115 -30.31 -23.70 3.00
CA VAL A 115 -29.42 -24.17 1.94
C VAL A 115 -28.06 -24.49 2.56
N VAL A 116 -27.43 -25.56 2.09
CA VAL A 116 -26.04 -25.88 2.45
C VAL A 116 -25.13 -25.14 1.48
N ASP A 117 -24.34 -24.20 1.99
CA ASP A 117 -23.42 -23.42 1.17
C ASP A 117 -22.33 -24.33 0.56
N PRO A 118 -22.20 -24.41 -0.78
CA PRO A 118 -21.21 -25.25 -1.46
C PRO A 118 -19.77 -24.89 -1.11
N ARG A 119 -19.50 -23.65 -0.70
CA ARG A 119 -18.14 -23.16 -0.40
C ARG A 119 -17.71 -23.45 1.03
N SER A 120 -18.64 -23.40 1.98
CA SER A 120 -18.32 -23.54 3.42
C SER A 120 -18.83 -24.84 4.04
N GLY A 121 -19.72 -25.57 3.36
CA GLY A 121 -20.38 -26.77 3.87
C GLY A 121 -21.31 -26.51 5.06
N ARG A 122 -21.59 -25.25 5.40
CA ARG A 122 -22.44 -24.85 6.52
C ARG A 122 -23.87 -24.64 6.05
N SER A 123 -24.83 -25.08 6.85
CA SER A 123 -26.24 -24.77 6.67
C SER A 123 -26.48 -23.29 6.94
N GLY A 124 -27.10 -22.57 6.02
CA GLY A 124 -27.50 -21.18 6.15
C GLY A 124 -28.83 -20.90 5.47
N GLN A 125 -29.53 -19.84 5.89
CA GLN A 125 -30.76 -19.41 5.21
C GLN A 125 -30.40 -18.60 3.97
N ALA A 126 -30.79 -19.07 2.79
CA ALA A 126 -30.66 -18.33 1.54
C ALA A 126 -32.03 -17.81 1.12
N THR A 127 -32.09 -16.53 0.71
CA THR A 127 -33.29 -15.95 0.09
C THR A 127 -33.42 -16.50 -1.32
N ILE A 128 -34.43 -17.34 -1.54
CA ILE A 128 -34.69 -18.01 -2.82
C ILE A 128 -35.63 -17.19 -3.71
N ALA A 129 -36.55 -16.45 -3.10
CA ALA A 129 -37.48 -15.58 -3.80
C ALA A 129 -37.86 -14.40 -2.91
N PHE A 130 -38.49 -13.39 -3.50
CA PHE A 130 -39.14 -12.33 -2.75
C PHE A 130 -40.42 -11.91 -3.45
N GLU A 131 -41.37 -11.48 -2.64
CA GLU A 131 -42.66 -11.00 -3.09
C GLU A 131 -42.73 -9.49 -2.92
N LEU A 132 -43.10 -8.81 -3.98
CA LEU A 132 -43.27 -7.37 -4.04
C LEU A 132 -44.75 -7.08 -4.24
N SER A 133 -45.35 -6.34 -3.32
CA SER A 133 -46.79 -6.06 -3.38
C SER A 133 -47.11 -4.59 -3.15
N PHE A 134 -48.20 -4.14 -3.78
CA PHE A 134 -48.70 -2.77 -3.64
C PHE A 134 -50.17 -2.77 -3.20
N ASP A 135 -50.45 -1.96 -2.17
CA ASP A 135 -51.78 -1.75 -1.62
C ASP A 135 -52.43 -0.51 -2.26
N SER A 136 -53.61 -0.67 -2.84
CA SER A 136 -54.38 0.44 -3.42
C SER A 136 -55.89 0.30 -3.21
N VAL A 137 -56.59 1.42 -3.22
CA VAL A 137 -58.06 1.45 -3.21
C VAL A 137 -58.64 0.95 -4.54
N LYS A 138 -57.91 1.15 -5.65
CA LYS A 138 -58.30 0.68 -6.98
C LYS A 138 -57.55 -0.63 -7.32
N PRO A 139 -58.25 -1.71 -7.72
CA PRO A 139 -57.63 -2.98 -8.12
C PRO A 139 -56.63 -2.83 -9.28
N GLU A 140 -56.95 -2.01 -10.27
CA GLU A 140 -56.11 -1.75 -11.44
C GLU A 140 -54.78 -1.10 -11.03
N SER A 141 -54.85 -0.03 -10.23
CA SER A 141 -53.65 0.63 -9.70
C SER A 141 -52.81 -0.31 -8.82
N ALA A 142 -53.43 -1.24 -8.09
CA ALA A 142 -52.68 -2.25 -7.33
C ALA A 142 -51.82 -3.12 -8.24
N ARG A 143 -52.41 -3.64 -9.33
CA ARG A 143 -51.74 -4.47 -10.34
C ARG A 143 -50.64 -3.70 -11.08
N ASP A 144 -50.99 -2.52 -11.61
CA ASP A 144 -50.13 -1.79 -12.53
C ASP A 144 -48.88 -1.26 -11.82
N VAL A 145 -49.03 -0.74 -10.60
CA VAL A 145 -47.90 -0.30 -9.78
C VAL A 145 -47.05 -1.49 -9.33
N ALA A 146 -47.65 -2.62 -8.93
CA ALA A 146 -46.88 -3.81 -8.59
C ALA A 146 -46.07 -4.31 -9.80
N SER A 147 -46.62 -4.23 -11.02
CA SER A 147 -45.93 -4.58 -12.26
C SER A 147 -44.77 -3.65 -12.58
N GLU A 148 -44.96 -2.35 -12.40
CA GLU A 148 -43.89 -1.35 -12.57
C GLU A 148 -42.78 -1.59 -11.55
N LEU A 149 -43.13 -1.76 -10.28
CA LEU A 149 -42.16 -2.02 -9.22
C LEU A 149 -41.37 -3.31 -9.54
N ALA A 150 -42.03 -4.38 -9.98
CA ALA A 150 -41.33 -5.61 -10.36
C ALA A 150 -40.31 -5.34 -11.48
N SER A 151 -40.71 -4.60 -12.51
CA SER A 151 -39.83 -4.21 -13.63
C SER A 151 -38.66 -3.33 -13.18
N LEU A 152 -38.88 -2.41 -12.23
CA LEU A 152 -37.83 -1.58 -11.63
C LEU A 152 -36.84 -2.43 -10.82
N TYR A 153 -37.30 -3.42 -10.05
CA TYR A 153 -36.40 -4.32 -9.31
C TYR A 153 -35.54 -5.17 -10.25
N LEU A 154 -36.12 -5.69 -11.34
CA LEU A 154 -35.38 -6.47 -12.34
C LEU A 154 -34.30 -5.61 -13.04
N SER A 155 -34.67 -4.41 -13.48
CA SER A 155 -33.73 -3.51 -14.18
C SER A 155 -32.66 -2.93 -13.26
N GLU A 156 -32.99 -2.53 -12.04
CA GLU A 156 -32.02 -2.00 -11.07
C GLU A 156 -31.03 -3.10 -10.64
N ASN A 157 -31.47 -4.35 -10.52
CA ASN A 157 -30.56 -5.48 -10.27
C ASN A 157 -29.54 -5.65 -11.40
N GLN A 158 -29.98 -5.67 -12.67
CA GLN A 158 -29.08 -5.81 -13.81
C GLN A 158 -28.07 -4.65 -13.87
N LYS A 159 -28.54 -3.42 -13.67
CA LYS A 159 -27.72 -2.20 -13.64
C LYS A 159 -26.67 -2.26 -12.55
N LEU A 160 -27.06 -2.56 -11.31
CA LEU A 160 -26.15 -2.68 -10.16
C LEU A 160 -25.08 -3.74 -10.36
N ARG A 161 -25.44 -4.91 -10.91
CA ARG A 161 -24.48 -6.00 -11.16
C ARG A 161 -23.48 -5.60 -12.24
N THR A 162 -23.94 -5.00 -13.32
CA THR A 162 -23.08 -4.50 -14.41
C THR A 162 -22.11 -3.43 -13.89
N GLU A 163 -22.64 -2.43 -13.17
CA GLU A 163 -21.85 -1.35 -12.56
C GLU A 163 -20.77 -1.90 -11.61
N LYS A 164 -21.11 -2.90 -10.78
CA LYS A 164 -20.17 -3.49 -9.83
C LYS A 164 -19.08 -4.31 -10.52
N ALA A 165 -19.44 -5.08 -11.55
CA ALA A 165 -18.49 -5.86 -12.34
C ALA A 165 -17.50 -4.93 -13.05
N GLU A 166 -18.01 -3.90 -13.74
CA GLU A 166 -17.23 -2.88 -14.43
C GLU A 166 -16.29 -2.15 -13.45
N THR A 167 -16.81 -1.66 -12.32
CA THR A 167 -15.99 -0.98 -11.30
C THR A 167 -14.86 -1.87 -10.79
N THR A 168 -15.10 -3.17 -10.63
CA THR A 168 -14.09 -4.13 -10.17
C THR A 168 -13.01 -4.36 -11.23
N SER A 169 -13.42 -4.51 -12.49
CA SER A 169 -12.53 -4.63 -13.64
C SER A 169 -11.63 -3.40 -13.77
N VAL A 170 -12.21 -2.20 -13.72
CA VAL A 170 -11.48 -0.91 -13.76
C VAL A 170 -10.48 -0.81 -12.60
N PHE A 171 -10.89 -1.10 -11.36
CA PHE A 171 -10.00 -1.07 -10.20
C PHE A 171 -8.79 -2.00 -10.36
N LEU A 172 -9.01 -3.23 -10.83
CA LEU A 172 -7.92 -4.20 -11.04
C LEU A 172 -7.00 -3.79 -12.19
N ALA A 173 -7.54 -3.17 -13.24
CA ALA A 173 -6.75 -2.64 -14.35
C ALA A 173 -5.85 -1.48 -13.91
N GLU A 174 -6.38 -0.54 -13.12
CA GLU A 174 -5.60 0.56 -12.54
C GLU A 174 -4.50 0.06 -11.60
N GLU A 175 -4.80 -0.95 -10.77
CA GLU A 175 -3.81 -1.53 -9.87
C GLU A 175 -2.73 -2.32 -10.63
N ALA A 176 -3.09 -3.00 -11.72
CA ALA A 176 -2.12 -3.63 -12.61
C ALA A 176 -1.17 -2.60 -13.25
N ASP A 177 -1.69 -1.45 -13.69
CA ASP A 177 -0.85 -0.37 -14.25
C ASP A 177 0.05 0.28 -13.19
N ARG A 178 -0.46 0.46 -11.96
CA ARG A 178 0.34 0.92 -10.81
C ARG A 178 1.50 -0.03 -10.52
N LEU A 179 1.23 -1.33 -10.44
CA LEU A 179 2.25 -2.35 -10.20
C LEU A 179 3.26 -2.42 -11.35
N ARG A 180 2.81 -2.29 -12.60
CA ARG A 180 3.70 -2.21 -13.77
C ARG A 180 4.69 -1.04 -13.66
N LYS A 181 4.22 0.15 -13.23
CA LYS A 181 5.10 1.31 -13.00
C LYS A 181 6.07 1.08 -11.84
N GLN A 182 5.62 0.45 -10.75
CA GLN A 182 6.51 0.07 -9.64
C GLN A 182 7.58 -0.92 -10.06
N ILE A 183 7.23 -1.92 -10.87
CA ILE A 183 8.21 -2.88 -11.43
C ILE A 183 9.27 -2.14 -12.24
N ALA A 184 8.88 -1.21 -13.11
CA ALA A 184 9.82 -0.41 -13.89
C ALA A 184 10.76 0.44 -13.00
N ASP A 185 10.24 1.05 -11.93
CA ASP A 185 11.04 1.79 -10.95
C ASP A 185 12.04 0.87 -10.21
N TYR A 186 11.62 -0.34 -9.83
CA TYR A 186 12.55 -1.33 -9.24
C TYR A 186 13.59 -1.83 -10.24
N GLU A 187 13.25 -2.01 -11.52
CA GLU A 187 14.20 -2.35 -12.57
C GLU A 187 15.25 -1.26 -12.77
N GLU A 188 14.84 0.01 -12.79
CA GLU A 188 15.74 1.16 -12.88
C GLU A 188 16.65 1.26 -11.66
N LYS A 189 16.10 1.06 -10.45
CA LYS A 189 16.88 1.02 -9.20
C LYS A 189 17.89 -0.13 -9.23
N LEU A 190 17.50 -1.33 -9.69
CA LEU A 190 18.38 -2.48 -9.80
C LEU A 190 19.50 -2.22 -10.82
N ALA A 191 19.18 -1.63 -11.97
CA ALA A 191 20.17 -1.26 -12.98
C ALA A 191 21.17 -0.24 -12.43
N SER A 192 20.68 0.84 -11.83
CA SER A 192 21.51 1.88 -11.19
C SER A 192 22.37 1.33 -10.05
N PHE A 193 21.81 0.40 -9.27
CA PHE A 193 22.54 -0.27 -8.19
C PHE A 193 23.67 -1.13 -8.75
N LYS A 194 23.42 -1.89 -9.83
CA LYS A 194 24.44 -2.70 -10.50
C LYS A 194 25.54 -1.84 -11.12
N GLU A 195 25.19 -0.71 -11.73
CA GLU A 195 26.14 0.23 -12.32
C GLU A 195 27.06 0.88 -11.27
N LYS A 196 26.52 1.29 -10.11
CA LYS A 196 27.32 1.87 -9.03
C LYS A 196 28.23 0.87 -8.32
N ASN A 197 27.89 -0.43 -8.37
CA ASN A 197 28.59 -1.49 -7.64
C ASN A 197 29.33 -2.48 -8.56
N VAL A 198 29.78 -2.02 -9.73
CA VAL A 198 30.56 -2.84 -10.68
C VAL A 198 31.77 -3.45 -9.98
N GLY A 199 31.97 -4.76 -10.15
CA GLY A 199 33.07 -5.49 -9.52
C GLY A 199 32.87 -5.81 -8.04
N ARG A 200 31.76 -5.39 -7.41
CA ARG A 200 31.38 -5.71 -6.01
C ARG A 200 30.05 -6.46 -5.92
N LEU A 201 29.52 -6.93 -7.04
CA LEU A 201 28.29 -7.71 -7.06
C LEU A 201 28.51 -9.10 -6.45
N PRO A 202 27.49 -9.69 -5.79
CA PRO A 202 27.59 -11.02 -5.18
C PRO A 202 27.97 -12.10 -6.21
N GLU A 203 27.44 -11.99 -7.44
CA GLU A 203 27.74 -12.88 -8.55
C GLU A 203 29.24 -12.91 -8.93
N LEU A 204 29.98 -11.84 -8.61
CA LEU A 204 31.40 -11.70 -8.89
C LEU A 204 32.29 -12.09 -7.70
N MET A 205 31.72 -12.50 -6.55
CA MET A 205 32.48 -12.83 -5.35
C MET A 205 33.52 -13.92 -5.60
N GLN A 206 33.12 -15.01 -6.25
CA GLN A 206 34.03 -16.11 -6.57
C GLN A 206 35.17 -15.66 -7.49
N MET A 207 34.84 -14.86 -8.51
CA MET A 207 35.83 -14.32 -9.44
C MET A 207 36.83 -13.37 -8.73
N ASN A 208 36.33 -12.51 -7.84
CA ASN A 208 37.18 -11.61 -7.05
C ASN A 208 38.10 -12.38 -6.11
N LEU A 209 37.62 -13.46 -5.48
CA LEU A 209 38.44 -14.33 -4.64
C LEU A 209 39.56 -15.00 -5.44
N ASP A 210 39.25 -15.48 -6.65
CA ASP A 210 40.26 -16.09 -7.53
C ASP A 210 41.30 -15.06 -8.02
N LEU A 211 40.86 -13.84 -8.36
CA LEU A 211 41.75 -12.74 -8.74
C LEU A 211 42.65 -12.32 -7.57
N MET A 212 42.09 -12.23 -6.36
CA MET A 212 42.84 -11.95 -5.13
C MET A 212 43.91 -13.03 -4.90
N ASN A 213 43.53 -14.30 -4.92
CA ASN A 213 44.45 -15.42 -4.71
C ASN A 213 45.57 -15.48 -5.76
N ARG A 214 45.26 -15.20 -7.03
CA ARG A 214 46.28 -15.11 -8.09
C ARG A 214 47.22 -13.93 -7.88
N THR A 215 46.69 -12.78 -7.50
CA THR A 215 47.47 -11.56 -7.23
C THR A 215 48.36 -11.73 -6.00
N ASP A 216 47.88 -12.42 -4.97
CA ASP A 216 48.67 -12.71 -3.77
C ASP A 216 49.83 -13.67 -4.09
N ARG A 217 49.61 -14.70 -4.91
CA ARG A 217 50.72 -15.55 -5.42
C ARG A 217 51.74 -14.74 -6.21
N GLU A 218 51.29 -13.83 -7.08
CA GLU A 218 52.19 -12.93 -7.82
C GLU A 218 52.98 -11.99 -6.88
N ARG A 219 52.35 -11.52 -5.80
CA ARG A 219 53.02 -10.73 -4.75
C ARG A 219 54.12 -11.55 -4.08
N GLU A 220 53.83 -12.78 -3.67
CA GLU A 220 54.81 -13.69 -3.07
C GLU A 220 55.97 -14.00 -4.02
N ASP A 221 55.68 -14.27 -5.29
CA ASP A 221 56.70 -14.51 -6.32
C ASP A 221 57.62 -13.29 -6.49
N THR A 222 57.04 -12.10 -6.57
CA THR A 222 57.80 -10.86 -6.71
C THR A 222 58.64 -10.58 -5.45
N GLU A 223 58.10 -10.86 -4.25
CA GLU A 223 58.86 -10.74 -3.01
C GLU A 223 60.04 -11.71 -2.94
N ARG A 224 59.87 -12.95 -3.38
CA ARG A 224 60.96 -13.93 -3.50
C ARG A 224 62.03 -13.46 -4.50
N GLN A 225 61.64 -12.91 -5.64
CA GLN A 225 62.57 -12.38 -6.65
C GLN A 225 63.37 -11.19 -6.13
N VAL A 226 62.72 -10.25 -5.44
CA VAL A 226 63.42 -9.11 -4.81
C VAL A 226 64.43 -9.62 -3.78
N ALA A 227 64.07 -10.57 -2.93
CA ALA A 227 64.99 -11.13 -1.93
C ALA A 227 66.20 -11.82 -2.59
N MET A 228 65.97 -12.63 -3.63
CA MET A 228 67.06 -13.28 -4.40
C MET A 228 67.99 -12.25 -5.05
N LEU A 229 67.44 -11.21 -5.67
CA LEU A 229 68.23 -10.16 -6.30
C LEU A 229 69.01 -9.33 -5.27
N GLN A 230 68.44 -9.09 -4.08
CA GLN A 230 69.13 -8.44 -2.97
C GLN A 230 70.30 -9.27 -2.44
N GLU A 231 70.13 -10.59 -2.31
CA GLU A 231 71.22 -11.50 -1.95
C GLU A 231 72.32 -11.50 -3.03
N ARG A 232 71.94 -11.55 -4.31
CA ARG A 232 72.89 -11.44 -5.43
C ARG A 232 73.64 -10.11 -5.42
N LYS A 233 72.95 -9.01 -5.13
CA LYS A 233 73.55 -7.69 -4.96
C LYS A 233 74.60 -7.70 -3.84
N ALA A 234 74.24 -8.18 -2.66
CA ALA A 234 75.15 -8.27 -1.51
C ALA A 234 76.39 -9.12 -1.84
N TYR A 235 76.21 -10.22 -2.57
CA TYR A 235 77.31 -11.04 -3.06
C TYR A 235 78.23 -10.28 -4.04
N LEU A 236 77.67 -9.58 -5.03
CA LEU A 236 78.44 -8.78 -5.99
C LEU A 236 79.15 -7.61 -5.31
N GLU A 237 78.53 -6.94 -4.34
CA GLU A 237 79.15 -5.89 -3.52
C GLU A 237 80.32 -6.45 -2.71
N SER A 238 80.17 -7.65 -2.13
CA SER A 238 81.25 -8.34 -1.42
C SER A 238 82.42 -8.72 -2.35
N GLN A 239 82.14 -9.17 -3.57
CA GLN A 239 83.18 -9.44 -4.58
C GLN A 239 83.89 -8.15 -5.03
N LEU A 240 83.13 -7.08 -5.26
CA LEU A 240 83.66 -5.78 -5.67
C LEU A 240 84.59 -5.20 -4.60
N ALA A 241 84.25 -5.38 -3.32
CA ALA A 241 85.10 -4.94 -2.19
C ALA A 241 86.44 -5.68 -2.10
N GLN A 242 86.57 -6.87 -2.69
CA GLN A 242 87.81 -7.65 -2.72
C GLN A 242 88.69 -7.37 -3.95
N ILE A 243 88.17 -6.63 -4.94
CA ILE A 243 88.86 -6.38 -6.21
C ILE A 243 89.25 -4.91 -6.25
N GLU A 244 90.53 -4.63 -6.48
CA GLU A 244 90.98 -3.26 -6.65
C GLU A 244 90.37 -2.65 -7.92
N PRO A 245 89.80 -1.43 -7.84
CA PRO A 245 89.16 -0.78 -8.98
C PRO A 245 90.13 -0.46 -10.12
N ASN A 246 91.42 -0.38 -9.83
CA ASN A 246 92.46 -0.04 -10.79
C ASN A 246 93.62 -1.04 -10.70
N THR A 247 94.16 -1.39 -11.85
CA THR A 247 95.33 -2.28 -12.01
C THR A 247 96.66 -1.52 -12.01
N GLY A 248 96.63 -0.18 -12.00
CA GLY A 248 97.82 0.68 -12.06
C GLY A 248 98.51 0.71 -13.44
N THR A 249 97.99 -0.01 -14.43
CA THR A 249 98.66 -0.18 -15.73
C THR A 249 98.11 0.74 -16.82
N SER A 250 96.88 1.24 -16.68
CA SER A 250 96.28 2.19 -17.62
C SER A 250 97.03 3.52 -17.65
N PRO A 251 97.14 4.19 -18.82
CA PRO A 251 97.61 5.56 -18.92
C PRO A 251 96.88 6.53 -17.95
N ALA A 252 95.60 6.28 -17.67
CA ALA A 252 94.81 7.08 -16.74
C ALA A 252 95.17 6.81 -15.27
N ALA A 253 95.46 5.55 -14.91
CA ALA A 253 95.95 5.20 -13.57
C ALA A 253 97.36 5.78 -13.33
N LYS A 254 98.26 5.64 -14.30
CA LYS A 254 99.59 6.26 -14.27
C LYS A 254 99.52 7.79 -14.16
N LEU A 255 98.58 8.41 -14.87
CA LEU A 255 98.32 9.85 -14.77
C LEU A 255 97.86 10.24 -13.36
N ARG A 256 97.00 9.44 -12.71
CA ARG A 256 96.57 9.66 -11.33
C ARG A 256 97.73 9.57 -10.34
N ASP A 257 98.55 8.53 -10.46
CA ASP A 257 99.69 8.32 -9.57
C ASP A 257 100.74 9.43 -9.74
N LEU A 258 101.04 9.81 -10.98
CA LEU A 258 101.92 10.94 -11.30
C LEU A 258 101.36 12.27 -10.77
N ARG A 259 100.03 12.47 -10.81
CA ARG A 259 99.38 13.65 -10.21
C ARG A 259 99.54 13.68 -8.70
N THR A 260 99.33 12.55 -8.02
CA THR A 260 99.57 12.45 -6.58
C THR A 260 101.04 12.72 -6.25
N GLU A 261 101.99 12.17 -7.03
CA GLU A 261 103.41 12.45 -6.87
C GLU A 261 103.74 13.94 -7.11
N TYR A 262 103.16 14.57 -8.14
CA TYR A 262 103.30 16.00 -8.41
C TYR A 262 102.80 16.87 -7.27
N LEU A 263 101.64 16.57 -6.69
CA LEU A 263 101.10 17.31 -5.55
C LEU A 263 102.00 17.18 -4.32
N THR A 264 102.52 15.99 -4.03
CA THR A 264 103.48 15.81 -2.92
C THR A 264 104.81 16.53 -3.16
N ALA A 265 105.31 16.53 -4.40
CA ALA A 265 106.54 17.22 -4.76
C ALA A 265 106.36 18.76 -4.76
N ALA A 266 105.22 19.26 -5.25
CA ALA A 266 104.89 20.68 -5.26
C ALA A 266 104.74 21.26 -3.85
N ALA A 267 104.39 20.44 -2.86
CA ALA A 267 104.36 20.84 -1.45
C ALA A 267 105.76 20.97 -0.82
N GLN A 268 106.79 20.31 -1.37
CA GLN A 268 108.14 20.22 -0.77
C GLN A 268 109.22 20.99 -1.54
N TYR A 269 109.04 21.21 -2.85
CA TYR A 269 110.06 21.79 -3.73
C TYR A 269 109.58 23.11 -4.38
N SER A 270 110.52 23.98 -4.75
CA SER A 270 110.24 25.25 -5.46
C SER A 270 109.95 25.02 -6.95
N LYS A 271 109.32 26.01 -7.60
CA LYS A 271 108.87 25.96 -9.01
C LYS A 271 109.97 25.55 -10.02
N ASP A 272 111.22 25.92 -9.76
CA ASP A 272 112.36 25.66 -10.66
C ASP A 272 113.06 24.32 -10.40
N HIS A 273 112.53 23.50 -9.48
CA HIS A 273 113.14 22.21 -9.16
C HIS A 273 112.99 21.22 -10.34
N PRO A 274 114.07 20.54 -10.77
CA PRO A 274 114.05 19.64 -11.93
C PRO A 274 113.01 18.51 -11.84
N ARG A 275 112.62 18.10 -10.62
CA ARG A 275 111.59 17.06 -10.39
C ARG A 275 110.18 17.52 -10.76
N ILE A 276 109.82 18.77 -10.43
CA ILE A 276 108.50 19.34 -10.76
C ILE A 276 108.35 19.50 -12.27
N GLY A 277 109.39 20.00 -12.95
CA GLY A 277 109.39 20.15 -14.41
C GLY A 277 109.37 18.82 -15.19
N ARG A 278 109.87 17.72 -14.62
CA ARG A 278 109.72 16.37 -15.20
C ARG A 278 108.29 15.86 -15.05
N LEU A 279 107.79 15.84 -13.82
CA LEU A 279 106.43 15.38 -13.51
C LEU A 279 105.37 16.16 -14.30
N ARG A 280 105.53 17.49 -14.44
CA ARG A 280 104.62 18.32 -15.23
C ARG A 280 104.54 17.90 -16.70
N ARG A 281 105.68 17.58 -17.32
CA ARG A 281 105.75 17.15 -18.73
C ARG A 281 105.16 15.76 -18.93
N GLU A 282 105.42 14.84 -18.01
CA GLU A 282 104.85 13.48 -18.04
C GLU A 282 103.34 13.50 -17.84
N ILE A 283 102.85 14.30 -16.88
CA ILE A 283 101.41 14.56 -16.68
C ILE A 283 100.82 15.17 -17.94
N GLU A 284 101.39 16.24 -18.50
CA GLU A 284 100.85 16.89 -19.70
C GLU A 284 100.78 15.95 -20.91
N ALA A 285 101.79 15.07 -21.09
CA ALA A 285 101.79 14.06 -22.14
C ALA A 285 100.65 13.05 -21.95
N LEU A 286 100.44 12.57 -20.72
CA LEU A 286 99.37 11.64 -20.39
C LEU A 286 97.97 12.31 -20.39
N GLU A 287 97.86 13.59 -20.02
CA GLU A 287 96.62 14.38 -20.12
C GLU A 287 96.19 14.56 -21.58
N LYS A 288 97.14 14.85 -22.48
CA LYS A 288 96.88 14.90 -23.92
C LYS A 288 96.44 13.55 -24.49
N GLN A 289 96.98 12.45 -23.95
CA GLN A 289 96.64 11.10 -24.39
C GLN A 289 95.27 10.63 -23.86
N THR A 290 94.87 11.09 -22.66
CA THR A 290 93.66 10.62 -21.97
C THR A 290 92.48 11.58 -22.07
N GLY A 291 92.72 12.85 -22.43
CA GLY A 291 91.68 13.89 -22.57
C GLY A 291 91.19 14.51 -21.25
N PHE A 292 91.70 14.06 -20.09
CA PHE A 292 91.29 14.56 -18.77
C PHE A 292 92.22 15.69 -18.31
N VAL A 293 91.76 16.95 -18.37
CA VAL A 293 92.52 18.13 -17.90
C VAL A 293 92.24 18.39 -16.41
N ASP A 294 93.28 18.49 -15.58
CA ASP A 294 93.12 18.75 -14.14
C ASP A 294 92.97 20.25 -13.83
N GLU A 295 91.77 20.67 -13.41
CA GLU A 295 91.51 22.04 -12.93
C GLU A 295 92.31 22.38 -11.66
N SER A 296 92.61 21.39 -10.82
CA SER A 296 93.40 21.57 -9.59
C SER A 296 94.85 21.94 -9.90
N ARG A 297 95.41 21.40 -10.99
CA ARG A 297 96.72 21.79 -11.52
C ARG A 297 96.73 23.24 -12.00
N LEU A 298 95.66 23.70 -12.66
CA LEU A 298 95.56 25.09 -13.12
C LEU A 298 95.55 26.06 -11.93
N ILE A 299 94.83 25.72 -10.86
CA ILE A 299 94.83 26.50 -9.61
C ILE A 299 96.22 26.46 -8.95
N ALA A 300 96.89 25.30 -8.91
CA ALA A 300 98.24 25.18 -8.38
C ALA A 300 99.28 26.00 -9.16
N ASP A 301 99.19 26.01 -10.49
CA ASP A 301 100.05 26.83 -11.36
C ASP A 301 99.80 28.34 -11.13
N GLN A 302 98.56 28.76 -10.86
CA GLN A 302 98.21 30.13 -10.50
C GLN A 302 98.75 30.52 -9.11
N VAL A 303 98.65 29.63 -8.11
CA VAL A 303 99.25 29.83 -6.78
C VAL A 303 100.76 30.05 -6.91
N LEU A 304 101.44 29.20 -7.70
CA LEU A 304 102.87 29.31 -7.93
C LEU A 304 103.26 30.60 -8.68
N ALA A 305 102.43 31.07 -9.62
CA ALA A 305 102.64 32.33 -10.31
C ALA A 305 102.48 33.54 -9.37
N VAL A 306 101.39 33.60 -8.60
CA VAL A 306 101.11 34.69 -7.65
C VAL A 306 102.16 34.72 -6.53
N ARG A 307 102.65 33.56 -6.08
CA ARG A 307 103.73 33.47 -5.09
C ARG A 307 105.04 34.04 -5.62
N ALA A 308 105.38 33.77 -6.89
CA ALA A 308 106.57 34.32 -7.54
C ALA A 308 106.46 35.85 -7.73
N GLU A 309 105.28 36.35 -8.14
CA GLU A 309 105.00 37.78 -8.23
C GLU A 309 105.11 38.46 -6.87
N LEU A 310 104.56 37.84 -5.82
CA LEU A 310 104.66 38.32 -4.44
C LEU A 310 106.11 38.37 -3.95
N SER A 311 106.94 37.36 -4.25
CA SER A 311 108.37 37.42 -3.92
C SER A 311 109.08 38.58 -4.62
N SER A 312 108.82 38.79 -5.91
CA SER A 312 109.41 39.91 -6.66
C SER A 312 108.91 41.28 -6.21
N ALA A 313 107.65 41.35 -5.74
CA ALA A 313 107.05 42.56 -5.19
C ALA A 313 107.61 42.88 -3.81
N ARG A 314 107.87 41.87 -2.96
CA ARG A 314 108.51 42.04 -1.64
C ARG A 314 109.98 42.45 -1.73
N GLU A 315 110.67 42.18 -2.84
CA GLU A 315 112.03 42.72 -3.08
C GLU A 315 112.02 44.21 -3.42
N LYS A 316 110.91 44.73 -3.95
CA LYS A 316 110.79 46.11 -4.47
C LYS A 316 109.95 47.04 -3.59
N TYR A 317 109.04 46.49 -2.80
CA TYR A 317 108.08 47.22 -1.98
C TYR A 317 108.13 46.72 -0.53
N SER A 318 107.89 47.62 0.45
CA SER A 318 107.81 47.25 1.86
C SER A 318 106.57 46.39 2.15
N ALA A 319 106.57 45.70 3.29
CA ALA A 319 105.50 44.78 3.68
C ALA A 319 104.10 45.44 3.74
N ASP A 320 104.01 46.74 4.01
CA ASP A 320 102.74 47.49 4.13
C ASP A 320 102.20 48.05 2.80
N HIS A 321 102.87 47.77 1.67
CA HIS A 321 102.46 48.30 0.36
C HIS A 321 101.15 47.65 -0.14
N PRO A 322 100.18 48.41 -0.68
CA PRO A 322 98.87 47.89 -1.09
C PRO A 322 98.96 46.76 -2.13
N THR A 323 99.99 46.75 -2.97
CA THR A 323 100.23 45.67 -3.95
C THR A 323 100.64 44.36 -3.28
N VAL A 324 101.45 44.39 -2.21
CA VAL A 324 101.85 43.20 -1.45
C VAL A 324 100.65 42.65 -0.69
N ALA A 325 99.86 43.49 -0.03
CA ALA A 325 98.64 43.09 0.64
C ALA A 325 97.59 42.48 -0.32
N ARG A 326 97.46 43.03 -1.54
CA ARG A 326 96.56 42.47 -2.57
C ARG A 326 97.03 41.09 -3.03
N LEU A 327 98.31 40.93 -3.30
CA LEU A 327 98.90 39.64 -3.72
C LEU A 327 98.85 38.61 -2.59
N GLU A 328 99.05 39.02 -1.33
CA GLU A 328 98.90 38.15 -0.16
C GLU A 328 97.46 37.65 -0.01
N LYS A 329 96.48 38.53 -0.17
CA LYS A 329 95.06 38.15 -0.12
C LYS A 329 94.67 37.23 -1.28
N GLN A 330 95.19 37.49 -2.49
CA GLN A 330 95.00 36.61 -3.65
C GLN A 330 95.64 35.24 -3.41
N LEU A 331 96.88 35.20 -2.91
CA LEU A 331 97.57 33.95 -2.57
C LEU A 331 96.79 33.16 -1.52
N ALA A 332 96.34 33.81 -0.44
CA ALA A 332 95.55 33.16 0.60
C ALA A 332 94.21 32.59 0.06
N SER A 333 93.56 33.30 -0.88
CA SER A 333 92.32 32.81 -1.52
C SER A 333 92.56 31.67 -2.50
N LEU A 334 93.70 31.67 -3.20
CA LEU A 334 94.08 30.60 -4.12
C LEU A 334 94.61 29.37 -3.36
N GLU A 335 95.29 29.56 -2.24
CA GLU A 335 95.72 28.47 -1.36
C GLU A 335 94.54 27.83 -0.65
N SER A 336 93.50 28.60 -0.28
CA SER A 336 92.28 28.05 0.29
C SER A 336 91.44 27.31 -0.75
N SER A 337 91.35 27.81 -1.99
CA SER A 337 90.69 27.09 -3.09
C SER A 337 91.45 25.84 -3.51
N LEU A 338 92.79 25.85 -3.45
CA LEU A 338 93.63 24.67 -3.66
C LEU A 338 93.43 23.64 -2.54
N LYS A 339 93.37 24.07 -1.27
CA LYS A 339 93.06 23.17 -0.14
C LYS A 339 91.63 22.61 -0.22
N ALA A 340 90.65 23.41 -0.64
CA ALA A 340 89.28 22.95 -0.85
C ALA A 340 89.19 21.93 -2.01
N SER A 341 89.95 22.16 -3.09
CA SER A 341 90.04 21.23 -4.23
C SER A 341 90.81 19.96 -3.87
N ALA A 342 91.81 20.03 -2.99
CA ALA A 342 92.54 18.87 -2.47
C ALA A 342 91.72 18.04 -1.47
N SER A 343 90.86 18.68 -0.66
CA SER A 343 89.91 18.01 0.24
C SER A 343 88.68 17.45 -0.50
N ALA A 344 88.38 17.97 -1.69
CA ALA A 344 87.43 17.36 -2.60
C ALA A 344 88.05 16.10 -3.24
N ASN A 345 88.07 14.99 -2.48
CA ASN A 345 88.31 13.63 -2.97
C ASN A 345 87.41 13.19 -4.17
N GLY A 346 86.57 14.09 -4.69
CA GLY A 346 85.64 13.89 -5.81
C GLY A 346 86.23 14.08 -7.21
N VAL A 347 87.44 14.64 -7.38
CA VAL A 347 88.05 14.82 -8.73
C VAL A 347 89.03 13.68 -9.08
N LEU A 348 89.64 13.02 -8.10
CA LEU A 348 90.45 11.80 -8.27
C LEU A 348 89.61 10.53 -8.58
N THR A 349 88.28 10.62 -8.43
CA THR A 349 87.29 9.59 -8.70
C THR A 349 86.65 9.69 -10.09
N ALA A 350 86.98 10.73 -10.88
CA ALA A 350 86.47 10.91 -12.24
C ALA A 350 87.20 10.05 -13.29
N ILE A 351 88.24 9.31 -12.91
CA ILE A 351 88.90 8.33 -13.78
C ILE A 351 88.13 7.02 -13.64
N PRO A 352 87.49 6.52 -14.72
CA PRO A 352 86.76 5.25 -14.69
C PRO A 352 87.70 4.11 -14.24
N PRO A 353 87.20 3.14 -13.45
CA PRO A 353 87.98 1.97 -13.07
C PRO A 353 88.52 1.29 -14.33
N ASP A 354 89.79 0.91 -14.33
CA ASP A 354 90.46 0.29 -15.49
C ASP A 354 90.50 -1.24 -15.43
N ASN A 355 90.18 -1.82 -14.25
CA ASN A 355 90.25 -3.24 -14.04
C ASN A 355 89.07 -3.94 -14.72
N PRO A 356 89.28 -4.77 -15.76
CA PRO A 356 88.19 -5.41 -16.50
C PRO A 356 87.32 -6.32 -15.62
N ALA A 357 87.91 -6.97 -14.60
CA ALA A 357 87.15 -7.78 -13.65
C ALA A 357 86.22 -6.90 -12.78
N TYR A 358 86.73 -5.77 -12.29
CA TYR A 358 85.96 -4.79 -11.53
C TYR A 358 84.81 -4.20 -12.36
N ILE A 359 85.08 -3.76 -13.59
CA ILE A 359 84.06 -3.21 -14.50
C ILE A 359 82.97 -4.24 -14.76
N SER A 360 83.34 -5.51 -15.03
CA SER A 360 82.35 -6.56 -15.30
C SER A 360 81.41 -6.82 -14.12
N ILE A 361 81.93 -6.81 -12.89
CA ILE A 361 81.15 -7.00 -11.67
C ILE A 361 80.32 -5.75 -11.37
N GLN A 362 80.86 -4.55 -11.60
CA GLN A 362 80.13 -3.30 -11.48
C GLN A 362 78.94 -3.25 -12.46
N THR A 363 79.14 -3.64 -13.72
CA THR A 363 78.04 -3.71 -14.70
C THR A 363 76.99 -4.74 -14.29
N GLN A 364 77.39 -5.91 -13.78
CA GLN A 364 76.44 -6.89 -13.22
C GLN A 364 75.68 -6.34 -12.00
N LEU A 365 76.34 -5.58 -11.14
CA LEU A 365 75.75 -4.94 -9.97
C LEU A 365 74.75 -3.85 -10.38
N GLU A 366 75.08 -3.02 -11.37
CA GLU A 366 74.16 -2.02 -11.94
C GLU A 366 72.93 -2.68 -12.59
N ALA A 367 73.13 -3.75 -13.36
CA ALA A 367 72.04 -4.54 -13.92
C ALA A 367 71.14 -5.14 -12.81
N ALA A 368 71.74 -5.73 -11.76
CA ALA A 368 71.00 -6.25 -10.62
C ALA A 368 70.22 -5.15 -9.89
N ASN A 369 70.81 -3.97 -9.69
CA ASN A 369 70.12 -2.82 -9.08
C ASN A 369 68.92 -2.35 -9.92
N LEU A 370 69.04 -2.33 -11.25
CA LEU A 370 67.93 -2.01 -12.15
C LEU A 370 66.80 -3.05 -12.04
N SER A 371 67.15 -4.35 -12.02
CA SER A 371 66.18 -5.43 -11.81
C SER A 371 65.49 -5.31 -10.44
N ILE A 372 66.23 -5.04 -9.36
CA ILE A 372 65.66 -4.81 -8.02
C ILE A 372 64.65 -3.66 -8.06
N ARG A 373 65.01 -2.53 -8.69
CA ARG A 373 64.11 -1.37 -8.79
C ARG A 373 62.84 -1.73 -9.54
N SER A 374 62.96 -2.39 -10.69
CA SER A 374 61.83 -2.85 -11.50
C SER A 374 60.90 -3.79 -10.72
N GLU A 375 61.45 -4.77 -10.01
CA GLU A 375 60.65 -5.72 -9.22
C GLU A 375 60.03 -5.07 -7.98
N ILE A 376 60.69 -4.10 -7.35
CA ILE A 376 60.10 -3.32 -6.26
C ILE A 376 58.89 -2.52 -6.76
N GLU A 377 59.00 -1.88 -7.92
CA GLU A 377 57.88 -1.16 -8.54
C GLU A 377 56.75 -2.12 -8.91
N LYS A 378 57.07 -3.30 -9.46
CA LYS A 378 56.08 -4.34 -9.74
C LYS A 378 55.38 -4.80 -8.46
N ARG A 379 56.13 -5.08 -7.40
CA ARG A 379 55.60 -5.46 -6.08
C ARG A 379 54.65 -4.40 -5.54
N ALA A 380 54.99 -3.12 -5.67
CA ALA A 380 54.12 -2.02 -5.23
C ALA A 380 52.79 -2.03 -5.99
N ARG A 381 52.81 -2.16 -7.33
CA ARG A 381 51.60 -2.27 -8.16
C ARG A 381 50.75 -3.49 -7.81
N VAL A 382 51.38 -4.65 -7.57
CA VAL A 382 50.66 -5.88 -7.19
C VAL A 382 50.04 -5.74 -5.80
N LYS A 383 50.74 -5.13 -4.84
CA LYS A 383 50.18 -4.84 -3.50
C LYS A 383 48.98 -3.89 -3.56
N GLU A 384 49.05 -2.87 -4.41
CA GLU A 384 47.92 -1.95 -4.63
C GLU A 384 46.70 -2.68 -5.19
N LYS A 385 46.88 -3.53 -6.21
CA LYS A 385 45.81 -4.38 -6.74
C LYS A 385 45.24 -5.35 -5.71
N LEU A 386 46.10 -5.95 -4.88
CA LEU A 386 45.67 -6.86 -3.83
C LEU A 386 44.77 -6.12 -2.82
N ALA A 387 45.19 -4.94 -2.35
CA ALA A 387 44.39 -4.11 -1.45
C ALA A 387 43.05 -3.68 -2.08
N GLU A 388 43.03 -3.43 -3.39
CA GLU A 388 41.79 -3.15 -4.11
C GLU A 388 40.83 -4.36 -4.08
N TYR A 389 41.32 -5.57 -4.38
CA TYR A 389 40.48 -6.78 -4.34
C TYR A 389 40.02 -7.13 -2.92
N GLU A 390 40.88 -6.98 -1.92
CA GLU A 390 40.51 -7.14 -0.49
C GLU A 390 39.40 -6.17 -0.10
N SER A 391 39.54 -4.88 -0.45
CA SER A 391 38.53 -3.85 -0.18
C SER A 391 37.19 -4.16 -0.86
N ARG A 392 37.22 -4.65 -2.10
CA ARG A 392 36.01 -5.13 -2.79
C ARG A 392 35.37 -6.27 -2.00
N LEU A 393 36.14 -7.27 -1.60
CA LEU A 393 35.64 -8.46 -0.90
C LEU A 393 34.96 -8.12 0.44
N VAL A 394 35.54 -7.17 1.20
CA VAL A 394 34.99 -6.70 2.48
C VAL A 394 33.66 -5.95 2.30
N GLN A 395 33.46 -5.27 1.16
CA GLN A 395 32.25 -4.52 0.88
C GLN A 395 31.11 -5.38 0.30
N ILE A 396 31.43 -6.53 -0.31
CA ILE A 396 30.44 -7.42 -0.94
C ILE A 396 29.27 -7.77 -0.01
N PRO A 397 29.44 -8.18 1.26
CA PRO A 397 28.30 -8.56 2.10
C PRO A 397 27.27 -7.44 2.31
N ARG A 398 27.72 -6.17 2.37
CA ARG A 398 26.80 -5.02 2.49
C ARG A 398 26.06 -4.78 1.18
N VAL A 399 26.78 -4.82 0.06
CA VAL A 399 26.19 -4.69 -1.29
C VAL A 399 25.21 -5.83 -1.57
N GLU A 400 25.52 -7.04 -1.10
CA GLU A 400 24.65 -8.21 -1.21
C GLU A 400 23.35 -8.02 -0.45
N GLN A 401 23.40 -7.54 0.79
CA GLN A 401 22.19 -7.28 1.58
C GLN A 401 21.27 -6.27 0.88
N GLU A 402 21.81 -5.14 0.40
CA GLU A 402 21.04 -4.13 -0.32
C GLU A 402 20.48 -4.67 -1.65
N TYR A 403 21.29 -5.44 -2.39
CA TYR A 403 20.87 -6.08 -3.64
C TYR A 403 19.72 -7.07 -3.42
N LEU A 404 19.82 -7.92 -2.38
CA LEU A 404 18.81 -8.93 -2.07
C LEU A 404 17.49 -8.28 -1.63
N LEU A 405 17.53 -7.18 -0.87
CA LEU A 405 16.34 -6.42 -0.51
C LEU A 405 15.64 -5.90 -1.76
N LEU A 406 16.39 -5.25 -2.66
CA LEU A 406 15.84 -4.68 -3.87
C LEU A 406 15.31 -5.75 -4.84
N LYS A 407 16.02 -6.87 -4.95
CA LYS A 407 15.60 -8.03 -5.74
C LYS A 407 14.32 -8.66 -5.19
N ARG A 408 14.22 -8.84 -3.87
CA ARG A 408 13.02 -9.36 -3.21
C ARG A 408 11.81 -8.46 -3.43
N ASP A 409 11.99 -7.15 -3.31
CA ASP A 409 10.91 -6.18 -3.51
C ASP A 409 10.43 -6.18 -4.98
N TYR A 410 11.38 -6.27 -5.94
CA TYR A 410 11.08 -6.49 -7.36
C TYR A 410 10.29 -7.78 -7.59
N GLU A 411 10.76 -8.92 -7.08
CA GLU A 411 10.10 -10.23 -7.23
C GLU A 411 8.70 -10.23 -6.59
N SER A 412 8.54 -9.59 -5.44
CA SER A 412 7.23 -9.39 -4.80
C SER A 412 6.30 -8.55 -5.68
N ALA A 413 6.78 -7.47 -6.29
CA ALA A 413 5.97 -6.64 -7.18
C ALA A 413 5.54 -7.42 -8.43
N VAL A 414 6.45 -8.20 -9.03
CA VAL A 414 6.16 -9.09 -10.17
C VAL A 414 5.12 -10.15 -9.80
N GLY A 415 5.25 -10.78 -8.64
CA GLY A 415 4.28 -11.75 -8.13
C GLY A 415 2.88 -11.14 -7.98
N LYS A 416 2.78 -10.00 -7.29
CA LYS A 416 1.51 -9.27 -7.15
C LYS A 416 0.91 -8.86 -8.50
N PHE A 417 1.74 -8.40 -9.44
CA PHE A 417 1.29 -8.04 -10.77
C PHE A 417 0.68 -9.24 -11.52
N SER A 418 1.34 -10.40 -11.46
CA SER A 418 0.81 -11.64 -12.04
C SER A 418 -0.55 -12.01 -11.43
N ASP A 419 -0.66 -11.95 -10.10
CA ASP A 419 -1.90 -12.27 -9.38
C ASP A 419 -3.04 -11.31 -9.74
N ILE A 420 -2.77 -9.99 -9.75
CA ILE A 420 -3.75 -8.98 -10.12
C ILE A 420 -4.15 -9.13 -11.60
N LYS A 421 -3.21 -9.43 -12.49
CA LYS A 421 -3.51 -9.67 -13.91
C LYS A 421 -4.40 -10.88 -14.13
N GLN A 422 -4.19 -11.96 -13.38
CA GLN A 422 -5.08 -13.13 -13.42
C GLN A 422 -6.49 -12.77 -12.92
N LYS A 423 -6.59 -12.03 -11.81
CA LYS A 423 -7.88 -11.55 -11.29
C LYS A 423 -8.58 -10.58 -12.23
N LEU A 424 -7.82 -9.72 -12.91
CA LEU A 424 -8.35 -8.80 -13.92
C LEU A 424 -8.99 -9.58 -15.06
N LEU A 425 -8.30 -10.58 -15.61
CA LEU A 425 -8.86 -11.43 -16.66
C LEU A 425 -10.17 -12.10 -16.21
N GLN A 426 -10.21 -12.60 -14.98
CA GLN A 426 -11.44 -13.16 -14.41
C GLN A 426 -12.55 -12.12 -14.26
N ALA A 427 -12.21 -10.90 -13.82
CA ALA A 427 -13.15 -9.79 -13.67
C ALA A 427 -13.68 -9.30 -15.03
N GLU A 428 -12.85 -9.25 -16.07
CA GLU A 428 -13.27 -8.92 -17.44
C GLU A 428 -14.24 -9.97 -18.00
N ILE A 429 -13.94 -11.26 -17.79
CA ILE A 429 -14.87 -12.34 -18.18
C ILE A 429 -16.18 -12.21 -17.40
N ALA A 430 -16.12 -11.95 -16.10
CA ALA A 430 -17.32 -11.74 -15.28
C ALA A 430 -18.13 -10.52 -15.76
N GLU A 431 -17.46 -9.40 -16.04
CA GLU A 431 -18.08 -8.20 -16.59
C GLU A 431 -18.78 -8.47 -17.93
N GLN A 432 -18.13 -9.23 -18.82
CA GLN A 432 -18.73 -9.63 -20.09
C GLN A 432 -19.95 -10.55 -19.89
N LEU A 433 -19.88 -11.49 -18.93
CA LEU A 433 -21.03 -12.34 -18.60
C LEU A 433 -22.20 -11.55 -18.02
N GLU A 434 -21.94 -10.51 -17.24
CA GLU A 434 -22.99 -9.60 -16.74
C GLU A 434 -23.60 -8.76 -17.86
N LYS A 435 -22.77 -8.24 -18.78
CA LYS A 435 -23.23 -7.53 -19.99
C LYS A 435 -24.09 -8.41 -20.90
N GLU A 436 -23.79 -9.71 -20.97
CA GLU A 436 -24.57 -10.71 -21.71
C GLU A 436 -25.75 -11.29 -20.91
N SER A 437 -26.01 -10.83 -19.69
CA SER A 437 -27.09 -11.32 -18.80
C SER A 437 -27.03 -12.82 -18.48
N LYS A 438 -25.83 -13.41 -18.47
CA LYS A 438 -25.57 -14.84 -18.18
C LYS A 438 -25.15 -15.12 -16.72
N GLY A 439 -25.19 -14.10 -15.88
CA GLY A 439 -24.97 -14.20 -14.44
C GLY A 439 -26.22 -14.58 -13.64
N GLU A 440 -26.12 -14.55 -12.31
CA GLU A 440 -27.24 -14.70 -11.39
C GLU A 440 -28.31 -13.61 -11.61
N ARG A 441 -29.51 -13.97 -12.05
CA ARG A 441 -30.54 -13.00 -12.40
C ARG A 441 -31.78 -13.13 -11.52
N PHE A 442 -32.49 -12.02 -11.41
CA PHE A 442 -33.85 -12.06 -10.91
C PHE A 442 -34.76 -12.45 -12.07
N SER A 443 -35.60 -13.46 -11.88
CA SER A 443 -36.60 -13.84 -12.86
C SER A 443 -38.00 -13.69 -12.26
N LEU A 444 -38.91 -13.18 -13.06
CA LEU A 444 -40.31 -13.06 -12.65
C LEU A 444 -40.96 -14.43 -12.76
N ILE A 445 -41.38 -15.02 -11.64
CA ILE A 445 -42.12 -16.30 -11.63
C ILE A 445 -43.60 -16.03 -11.81
N ASP A 446 -44.14 -15.17 -10.94
CA ASP A 446 -45.57 -14.90 -10.88
C ASP A 446 -45.80 -13.40 -11.05
N PRO A 447 -46.35 -12.96 -12.19
CA PRO A 447 -46.66 -11.56 -12.43
C PRO A 447 -47.83 -11.09 -11.54
N PRO A 448 -47.90 -9.80 -11.20
CA PRO A 448 -49.00 -9.27 -10.41
C PRO A 448 -50.32 -9.36 -11.17
N GLN A 449 -51.32 -9.97 -10.51
CA GLN A 449 -52.66 -10.18 -11.07
C GLN A 449 -53.65 -9.15 -10.53
N LEU A 450 -54.78 -8.99 -11.22
CA LEU A 450 -55.87 -8.12 -10.77
C LEU A 450 -56.54 -8.75 -9.52
N PRO A 451 -56.59 -8.04 -8.38
CA PRO A 451 -57.15 -8.61 -7.15
C PRO A 451 -58.69 -8.60 -7.14
N ASP A 452 -59.29 -9.77 -7.00
CA ASP A 452 -60.76 -9.94 -6.96
C ASP A 452 -61.41 -9.56 -5.62
N LYS A 453 -60.64 -9.59 -4.52
CA LYS A 453 -61.14 -9.34 -3.16
C LYS A 453 -60.24 -8.37 -2.41
N PRO A 454 -60.81 -7.48 -1.58
CA PRO A 454 -60.01 -6.59 -0.74
C PRO A 454 -59.30 -7.37 0.36
N ILE A 455 -58.04 -7.02 0.63
CA ILE A 455 -57.22 -7.60 1.71
C ILE A 455 -57.51 -6.94 3.06
N LYS A 456 -57.87 -5.65 3.06
CA LYS A 456 -58.18 -4.87 4.26
C LYS A 456 -59.37 -3.93 4.02
N PRO A 457 -60.14 -3.60 5.07
CA PRO A 457 -60.14 -4.24 6.38
C PRO A 457 -60.81 -5.63 6.35
N ASN A 458 -60.46 -6.52 7.29
CA ASN A 458 -61.16 -7.78 7.47
C ASN A 458 -62.56 -7.51 8.04
N ARG A 459 -63.53 -7.27 7.14
CA ARG A 459 -64.90 -6.85 7.48
C ARG A 459 -65.58 -7.83 8.44
N LEU A 460 -65.39 -9.13 8.21
CA LEU A 460 -65.92 -10.18 9.08
C LEU A 460 -65.30 -10.13 10.48
N GLY A 461 -63.98 -9.96 10.56
CA GLY A 461 -63.27 -9.83 11.84
C GLY A 461 -63.73 -8.63 12.66
N ILE A 462 -63.85 -7.45 12.03
CA ILE A 462 -64.35 -6.23 12.70
C ILE A 462 -65.79 -6.42 13.19
N PHE A 463 -66.65 -7.02 12.37
CA PHE A 463 -68.03 -7.29 12.73
C PHE A 463 -68.15 -8.25 13.91
N LEU A 464 -67.43 -9.38 13.90
CA LEU A 464 -67.44 -10.36 14.99
C LEU A 464 -66.87 -9.78 16.29
N LEU A 465 -65.74 -9.06 16.20
CA LEU A 465 -65.15 -8.39 17.36
C LEU A 465 -66.13 -7.35 17.93
N GLY A 466 -66.79 -6.59 17.05
CA GLY A 466 -67.79 -5.61 17.44
C GLY A 466 -69.04 -6.23 18.09
N MET A 467 -69.50 -7.39 17.61
CA MET A 467 -70.57 -8.15 18.26
C MET A 467 -70.15 -8.69 19.64
N LEU A 468 -68.91 -9.12 19.78
CA LEU A 468 -68.40 -9.59 21.06
C LEU A 468 -68.28 -8.43 22.07
N LEU A 469 -67.77 -7.29 21.62
CA LEU A 469 -67.71 -6.05 22.41
C LEU A 469 -69.11 -5.52 22.75
N SER A 470 -70.10 -5.68 21.87
CA SER A 470 -71.46 -5.23 22.13
C SER A 470 -72.12 -6.02 23.27
N LEU A 471 -71.95 -7.35 23.27
CA LEU A 471 -72.42 -8.23 24.35
C LEU A 471 -71.71 -7.93 25.68
N GLY A 472 -70.39 -7.79 25.65
CA GLY A 472 -69.58 -7.47 26.83
C GLY A 472 -69.93 -6.09 27.39
N GLY A 473 -70.02 -5.07 26.54
CA GLY A 473 -70.43 -3.72 26.91
C GLY A 473 -71.85 -3.65 27.45
N GLY A 474 -72.77 -4.42 26.86
CA GLY A 474 -74.12 -4.57 27.37
C GLY A 474 -74.18 -5.18 28.76
N LEU A 475 -73.43 -6.24 28.99
CA LEU A 475 -73.36 -6.90 30.30
C LEU A 475 -72.72 -5.96 31.32
N GLY A 476 -71.62 -5.30 30.97
CA GLY A 476 -70.93 -4.32 31.80
C GLY A 476 -71.85 -3.18 32.22
N MET A 477 -72.56 -2.58 31.26
CA MET A 477 -73.50 -1.48 31.54
C MET A 477 -74.67 -1.94 32.42
N ALA A 478 -75.20 -3.14 32.21
CA ALA A 478 -76.24 -3.70 33.06
C ALA A 478 -75.75 -3.96 34.49
N THR A 479 -74.52 -4.47 34.66
CA THR A 479 -73.92 -4.69 36.00
C THR A 479 -73.60 -3.39 36.71
N PHE A 480 -73.09 -2.39 35.98
CA PHE A 480 -72.78 -1.07 36.51
C PHE A 480 -74.05 -0.35 36.98
N ALA A 481 -75.12 -0.43 36.19
CA ALA A 481 -76.41 0.14 36.55
C ALA A 481 -77.11 -0.61 37.69
N GLU A 482 -76.80 -1.88 37.92
CA GLU A 482 -77.27 -2.63 39.10
C GLU A 482 -76.48 -2.23 40.35
N TYR A 483 -75.15 -2.11 40.25
CA TYR A 483 -74.29 -1.70 41.38
C TYR A 483 -74.62 -0.29 41.88
N THR A 484 -74.98 0.62 40.97
CA THR A 484 -75.32 2.00 41.32
C THR A 484 -76.75 2.14 41.85
N ASP A 485 -77.58 1.09 41.73
CA ASP A 485 -78.98 1.14 42.18
C ASP A 485 -79.11 0.78 43.67
N LYS A 486 -79.51 1.77 44.47
CA LYS A 486 -79.70 1.63 45.92
C LYS A 486 -81.14 1.30 46.33
N THR A 487 -82.01 0.96 45.40
CA THR A 487 -83.43 0.73 45.69
C THR A 487 -83.74 -0.67 46.25
N ILE A 488 -84.46 -0.72 47.37
CA ILE A 488 -84.79 -1.95 48.09
C ILE A 488 -85.97 -2.65 47.41
N HIS A 489 -85.69 -3.70 46.64
CA HIS A 489 -86.69 -4.42 45.85
C HIS A 489 -87.00 -5.81 46.40
N GLY A 490 -87.76 -5.86 47.50
CA GLY A 490 -88.39 -7.06 48.01
C GLY A 490 -88.19 -7.34 49.50
N VAL A 491 -88.94 -8.31 50.00
CA VAL A 491 -88.97 -8.72 51.42
C VAL A 491 -87.61 -9.18 51.93
N ARG A 492 -86.83 -9.88 51.09
CA ARG A 492 -85.50 -10.39 51.44
C ARG A 492 -84.44 -9.28 51.61
N SER A 493 -84.54 -8.21 50.82
CA SER A 493 -83.60 -7.08 50.90
C SER A 493 -83.93 -6.11 52.05
N ILE A 494 -85.17 -6.14 52.55
CA ILE A 494 -85.56 -5.48 53.81
C ILE A 494 -84.95 -6.23 55.01
N VAL A 495 -85.00 -7.57 55.02
CA VAL A 495 -84.42 -8.39 56.10
C VAL A 495 -82.91 -8.20 56.23
N SER A 496 -82.18 -8.04 55.11
CA SER A 496 -80.72 -7.81 55.13
C SER A 496 -80.31 -6.43 55.63
N VAL A 497 -81.21 -5.43 55.60
CA VAL A 497 -80.92 -4.06 56.05
C VAL A 497 -81.44 -3.81 57.47
N LEU A 498 -82.61 -4.36 57.82
CA LEU A 498 -83.29 -4.13 59.10
C LEU A 498 -83.08 -5.25 60.13
N THR A 499 -82.32 -6.31 59.79
CA THR A 499 -81.94 -7.45 60.65
C THR A 499 -83.11 -8.16 61.34
N SER A 500 -84.34 -7.90 60.89
CA SER A 500 -85.59 -8.39 61.49
C SER A 500 -86.59 -8.81 60.40
N PRO A 501 -87.33 -9.91 60.61
CA PRO A 501 -88.31 -10.39 59.64
C PRO A 501 -89.53 -9.44 59.58
N PRO A 502 -90.02 -9.09 58.38
CA PRO A 502 -91.17 -8.21 58.24
C PRO A 502 -92.46 -8.90 58.72
N LEU A 503 -93.24 -8.19 59.53
CA LEU A 503 -94.43 -8.69 60.21
C LEU A 503 -95.60 -9.02 59.27
N ALA A 504 -95.72 -8.32 58.14
CA ALA A 504 -96.74 -8.59 57.13
C ALA A 504 -96.29 -8.11 55.75
N ILE A 505 -96.60 -8.88 54.71
CA ILE A 505 -96.36 -8.50 53.31
C ILE A 505 -97.71 -8.05 52.75
N ILE A 506 -97.87 -6.77 52.48
CA ILE A 506 -99.08 -6.26 51.82
C ILE A 506 -99.01 -6.65 50.34
N PRO A 507 -99.91 -7.50 49.83
CA PRO A 507 -99.96 -7.83 48.42
C PRO A 507 -100.29 -6.55 47.65
N ARG A 508 -99.49 -6.24 46.61
CA ARG A 508 -99.89 -5.21 45.66
C ARG A 508 -101.08 -5.72 44.87
N PHE A 509 -102.27 -5.22 45.19
CA PHE A 509 -103.44 -5.35 44.34
C PHE A 509 -103.28 -4.41 43.14
N ILE A 510 -103.20 -4.99 41.95
CA ILE A 510 -103.10 -4.25 40.69
C ILE A 510 -104.51 -3.69 40.40
N SER A 511 -104.70 -2.39 40.61
CA SER A 511 -105.96 -1.71 40.27
C SER A 511 -106.09 -1.56 38.74
N PRO A 512 -107.26 -1.86 38.12
CA PRO A 512 -107.46 -1.71 36.68
C PRO A 512 -107.40 -0.27 36.14
N SER A 513 -107.43 0.75 36.99
CA SER A 513 -107.58 2.16 36.58
C SER A 513 -106.28 2.98 36.50
N SER A 514 -105.09 2.38 36.56
CA SER A 514 -103.81 3.11 36.43
C SER A 514 -102.94 2.74 35.23
N VAL A 515 -103.51 2.18 34.15
CA VAL A 515 -102.80 1.97 32.88
C VAL A 515 -102.86 3.23 32.00
N GLY A 516 -102.48 4.38 32.57
CA GLY A 516 -102.49 5.67 31.87
C GLY A 516 -101.11 6.29 31.60
N GLY A 517 -100.05 5.79 32.22
CA GLY A 517 -98.74 6.45 32.12
C GLY A 517 -97.57 5.48 32.19
N SER A 518 -96.66 5.58 31.21
CA SER A 518 -95.30 5.04 31.25
C SER A 518 -95.06 3.54 30.93
N ARG A 519 -95.84 2.95 30.02
CA ARG A 519 -95.51 1.64 29.40
C ARG A 519 -95.15 1.70 27.91
N ARG A 520 -94.81 2.87 27.38
CA ARG A 520 -94.29 2.97 25.99
C ARG A 520 -92.84 2.50 25.86
N ILE A 521 -92.07 2.49 26.95
CA ILE A 521 -90.65 2.14 26.95
C ILE A 521 -90.36 0.68 26.51
N PRO A 522 -91.07 -0.39 26.95
CA PRO A 522 -90.79 -1.74 26.45
C PRO A 522 -91.09 -1.93 24.97
N TRP A 523 -92.17 -1.34 24.43
CA TRP A 523 -92.51 -1.46 23.01
C TRP A 523 -91.59 -0.64 22.10
N VAL A 524 -91.13 0.53 22.57
CA VAL A 524 -90.12 1.33 21.85
C VAL A 524 -88.77 0.61 21.81
N ILE A 525 -88.36 -0.04 22.90
CA ILE A 525 -87.11 -0.82 22.92
C ILE A 525 -87.23 -2.07 22.05
N VAL A 526 -88.37 -2.77 22.11
CA VAL A 526 -88.64 -3.91 21.20
C VAL A 526 -88.62 -3.44 19.75
N GLY A 527 -89.28 -2.32 19.43
CA GLY A 527 -89.25 -1.71 18.10
C GLY A 527 -87.85 -1.33 17.64
N LEU A 528 -87.04 -0.74 18.52
CA LEU A 528 -85.65 -0.36 18.20
C LEU A 528 -84.74 -1.59 18.01
N SER A 529 -84.93 -2.65 18.82
CA SER A 529 -84.23 -3.92 18.65
C SER A 529 -84.63 -4.65 17.36
N VAL A 530 -85.91 -4.61 16.99
CA VAL A 530 -86.40 -5.18 15.73
C VAL A 530 -85.88 -4.37 14.54
N LEU A 531 -85.88 -3.04 14.63
CA LEU A 531 -85.34 -2.16 13.59
C LEU A 531 -83.85 -2.41 13.36
N THR A 532 -83.06 -2.57 14.42
CA THR A 532 -81.62 -2.84 14.30
C THR A 532 -81.32 -4.25 13.82
N VAL A 533 -82.10 -5.25 14.23
CA VAL A 533 -82.02 -6.60 13.63
C VAL A 533 -82.39 -6.55 12.14
N LEU A 534 -83.42 -5.79 11.75
CA LEU A 534 -83.79 -5.60 10.34
C LEU A 534 -82.71 -4.84 9.55
N LEU A 535 -82.08 -3.83 10.15
CA LEU A 535 -80.96 -3.11 9.54
C LEU A 535 -79.74 -4.02 9.34
N ILE A 536 -79.41 -4.85 10.33
CA ILE A 536 -78.34 -5.84 10.24
C ILE A 536 -78.70 -6.90 9.18
N ALA A 537 -79.95 -7.37 9.14
CA ALA A 537 -80.42 -8.34 8.15
C ALA A 537 -80.42 -7.74 6.72
N ALA A 538 -80.79 -6.48 6.55
CA ALA A 538 -80.72 -5.77 5.27
C ALA A 538 -79.27 -5.56 4.81
N LEU A 539 -78.35 -5.25 5.75
CA LEU A 539 -76.91 -5.17 5.48
C LEU A 539 -76.31 -6.53 5.08
N LEU A 540 -76.71 -7.61 5.77
CA LEU A 540 -76.32 -8.98 5.42
C LEU A 540 -76.90 -9.41 4.07
N TYR A 541 -78.13 -8.99 3.75
CA TYR A 541 -78.74 -9.23 2.43
C TYR A 541 -78.00 -8.47 1.32
N SER A 542 -77.63 -7.21 1.54
CA SER A 542 -76.79 -6.43 0.62
C SER A 542 -75.45 -7.13 0.32
N MET A 543 -74.84 -7.76 1.33
CA MET A 543 -73.62 -8.57 1.20
C MET A 543 -73.81 -9.80 0.29
N MET A 544 -75.02 -10.36 0.23
CA MET A 544 -75.30 -11.60 -0.51
C MET A 544 -75.81 -11.33 -1.93
N VAL A 545 -76.38 -10.14 -2.19
CA VAL A 545 -77.09 -9.80 -3.44
C VAL A 545 -76.39 -8.73 -4.28
N THR A 546 -75.32 -8.09 -3.80
CA THR A 546 -74.43 -7.28 -4.67
C THR A 546 -73.10 -7.99 -4.97
N PRO A 547 -73.08 -8.97 -5.89
CA PRO A 547 -71.88 -9.34 -6.61
C PRO A 547 -71.72 -8.40 -7.82
N GLY A 548 -70.79 -7.44 -7.75
CA GLY A 548 -70.26 -6.73 -8.93
C GLY A 548 -71.21 -5.72 -9.62
N ASP A 549 -70.61 -4.65 -10.12
CA ASP A 549 -71.12 -3.68 -11.09
C ASP A 549 -72.33 -2.79 -10.72
N THR A 550 -72.07 -1.48 -10.67
CA THR A 550 -72.48 -0.55 -11.74
C THR A 550 -71.91 0.85 -11.47
N LEU A 551 -70.85 1.24 -12.17
CA LEU A 551 -70.65 2.61 -12.68
C LEU A 551 -69.69 2.54 -13.90
N VAL A 552 -70.12 1.83 -14.95
CA VAL A 552 -69.75 2.17 -16.33
C VAL A 552 -70.91 3.02 -16.83
N GLY A 553 -70.71 4.33 -16.94
CA GLY A 553 -71.61 5.21 -17.68
C GLY A 553 -71.32 5.10 -19.17
N PRO A 554 -72.32 5.22 -20.06
CA PRO A 554 -72.05 5.35 -21.48
C PRO A 554 -71.59 6.79 -21.74
N GLU A 555 -70.35 6.95 -22.23
CA GLU A 555 -69.97 7.86 -23.33
C GLU A 555 -68.55 7.55 -23.80
#